data_AF-A0AAT9RTL3-F1
#
_entry.id   AF-A0AAT9RTL3-F1
#
_cell.length_a   1.000
_cell.length_b   1.000
_cell.length_c   1.000
_cell.angle_alpha   90.00
_cell.angle_beta   90.00
_cell.angle_gamma   90.00
#
_symmetry.space_group_name_H-M   'P 1'
#
loop_
_entity.id
_entity.type
_entity.pdbx_description
1 polymer ?
#
loop_
_entity_poly.entity_id
_entity_poly.type
_entity_poly.pdbx_seq_one_letter_code
_entity_poly.pdbx_strand_id
1 'polypeptide(L)'
;MITPWRRAVEYAAMVTLPSWLWAVVVMNVVAAGVNMSVWDFGLEMIVGGGLFFPPVAVLVLTVVRKVLPALSRWRTATIDISVYAVLYLLSLVATAVLAGEGLADAVDWAFLLMIAALLNLQFVMALGLCAWRYDRLIPTAPSGSLGGGRAHTA
;
A
#
# COMPACT_ATOMS: atom_id res chain seq x y z
N MET A 1 4.19 21.57 -7.91
CA MET A 1 4.44 20.65 -9.05
C MET A 1 3.64 19.38 -8.79
N ILE A 2 2.76 19.00 -9.72
CA ILE A 2 1.86 17.85 -9.54
C ILE A 2 2.55 16.59 -10.09
N THR A 3 2.64 15.55 -9.28
CA THR A 3 3.18 14.24 -9.65
C THR A 3 2.39 13.66 -10.84
N PRO A 4 3.01 13.16 -11.93
CA PRO A 4 2.27 12.56 -13.04
C PRO A 4 1.37 11.40 -12.58
N TRP A 5 0.15 11.29 -13.13
CA TRP A 5 -0.85 10.27 -12.72
C TRP A 5 -0.28 8.85 -12.75
N ARG A 6 0.42 8.51 -13.84
CA ARG A 6 1.07 7.21 -14.03
C ARG A 6 2.07 6.88 -12.91
N ARG A 7 2.86 7.84 -12.45
CA ARG A 7 3.84 7.63 -11.37
C ARG A 7 3.19 7.45 -10.00
N ALA A 8 2.10 8.18 -9.74
CA ALA A 8 1.34 8.05 -8.50
C ALA A 8 0.65 6.68 -8.41
N VAL A 9 0.04 6.20 -9.50
CA VAL A 9 -0.58 4.87 -9.56
C VAL A 9 0.47 3.77 -9.42
N GLU A 10 1.59 3.86 -10.15
CA GLU A 10 2.68 2.88 -10.02
C GLU A 10 3.25 2.83 -8.59
N TYR A 11 3.41 3.98 -7.95
CA TYR A 11 3.83 4.06 -6.55
C TYR A 11 2.82 3.35 -5.64
N ALA A 12 1.54 3.73 -5.72
CA ALA A 12 0.50 3.17 -4.88
C ALA A 12 0.35 1.66 -5.06
N ALA A 13 0.42 1.17 -6.30
CA ALA A 13 0.37 -0.27 -6.61
C ALA A 13 1.58 -1.02 -6.05
N MET A 14 2.79 -0.45 -6.15
CA MET A 14 4.02 -1.08 -5.65
C MET A 14 4.15 -1.09 -4.13
N VAL A 15 3.48 -0.19 -3.43
CA VAL A 15 3.38 -0.24 -1.96
C VAL A 15 2.31 -1.24 -1.55
N THR A 16 1.13 -1.15 -2.17
CA THR A 16 -0.07 -1.86 -1.72
C THR A 16 -0.03 -3.34 -2.05
N LEU A 17 0.27 -3.72 -3.30
CA LEU A 17 0.18 -5.11 -3.73
C LEU A 17 1.20 -6.01 -3.03
N PRO A 18 2.50 -5.65 -2.91
CA PRO A 18 3.47 -6.52 -2.26
C PRO A 18 3.25 -6.63 -0.74
N SER A 19 2.85 -5.54 -0.07
CA SER A 19 2.57 -5.58 1.37
C SER A 19 1.31 -6.40 1.68
N TRP A 20 0.27 -6.26 0.86
CA TRP A 20 -0.94 -7.07 0.96
C TRP A 20 -0.66 -8.56 0.66
N LEU A 21 0.05 -8.87 -0.42
CA LEU A 21 0.43 -10.25 -0.75
C LEU A 21 1.26 -10.89 0.37
N TRP A 22 2.17 -10.13 0.99
CA TRP A 22 2.94 -10.61 2.14
C TRP A 22 2.03 -11.00 3.31
N ALA A 23 1.05 -10.15 3.64
CA ALA A 23 0.10 -10.44 4.70
C ALA A 23 -0.73 -11.69 4.42
N VAL A 24 -1.19 -11.85 3.17
CA VAL A 24 -1.89 -13.05 2.71
C VAL A 24 -0.98 -14.28 2.90
N VAL A 25 0.26 -14.25 2.43
CA VAL A 25 1.19 -15.38 2.58
C VAL A 25 1.40 -15.74 4.05
N VAL A 26 1.70 -14.76 4.92
CA VAL A 26 2.00 -15.04 6.34
C VAL A 26 0.78 -15.59 7.06
N MET A 27 -0.41 -14.99 6.88
CA MET A 27 -1.63 -15.48 7.52
C MET A 27 -1.94 -16.94 7.13
N ASN A 28 -1.65 -17.32 5.88
CA ASN A 28 -1.89 -18.68 5.41
C ASN A 28 -0.85 -19.68 5.91
N VAL A 29 0.43 -19.30 5.92
CA VAL A 29 1.48 -20.11 6.55
C VAL A 29 1.18 -20.37 8.03
N VAL A 30 0.66 -19.35 8.74
CA VAL A 30 0.26 -19.46 10.15
C VAL A 30 -1.00 -20.29 10.32
N ALA A 31 -2.02 -20.11 9.46
CA ALA A 31 -3.31 -20.78 9.59
C ALA A 31 -3.26 -22.29 9.27
N ALA A 32 -2.42 -22.73 8.33
CA ALA A 32 -2.46 -24.12 7.85
C ALA A 32 -1.39 -25.06 8.45
N GLY A 33 -0.44 -24.54 9.23
CA GLY A 33 0.69 -25.34 9.71
C GLY A 33 1.63 -25.79 8.57
N VAL A 34 2.65 -26.61 8.91
CA VAL A 34 3.85 -26.88 8.07
C VAL A 34 3.59 -27.65 6.75
N ASN A 35 2.37 -28.14 6.49
CA ASN A 35 2.08 -29.01 5.33
C ASN A 35 1.14 -28.37 4.31
N MET A 36 1.62 -27.43 3.48
CA MET A 36 0.84 -26.89 2.35
C MET A 36 1.55 -26.99 1.00
N SER A 37 0.74 -27.25 -0.03
CA SER A 37 1.13 -27.18 -1.43
C SER A 37 0.75 -25.81 -2.03
N VAL A 38 1.43 -25.39 -3.09
CA VAL A 38 1.16 -24.12 -3.80
C VAL A 38 -0.28 -24.05 -4.37
N TRP A 39 -0.95 -25.18 -4.50
CA TRP A 39 -2.32 -25.28 -5.01
C TRP A 39 -3.40 -24.97 -3.97
N ASP A 40 -3.04 -24.98 -2.68
CA ASP A 40 -3.94 -24.62 -1.59
C ASP A 40 -4.13 -23.08 -1.47
N PHE A 41 -3.34 -22.30 -2.22
CA PHE A 41 -3.42 -20.84 -2.31
C PHE A 41 -4.58 -20.36 -3.22
N GLY A 42 -5.77 -20.95 -3.09
CA GLY A 42 -6.95 -20.68 -3.93
C GLY A 42 -7.69 -19.37 -3.62
N LEU A 43 -8.75 -19.06 -4.37
CA LEU A 43 -9.57 -17.83 -4.20
C LEU A 43 -10.20 -17.68 -2.81
N GLU A 44 -10.54 -18.77 -2.13
CA GLU A 44 -11.07 -18.74 -0.76
C GLU A 44 -10.05 -18.15 0.24
N MET A 45 -8.76 -18.33 -0.05
CA MET A 45 -7.63 -17.81 0.71
C MET A 45 -7.55 -16.26 0.69
N ILE A 46 -8.14 -15.64 -0.33
CA ILE A 46 -8.18 -14.19 -0.55
C ILE A 46 -9.39 -13.56 0.17
N VAL A 47 -10.43 -14.34 0.43
CA VAL A 47 -11.69 -13.87 1.03
C VAL A 47 -11.49 -13.44 2.49
N GLY A 48 -10.61 -14.11 3.25
CA GLY A 48 -10.29 -13.74 4.64
C GLY A 48 -9.43 -12.47 4.80
N GLY A 49 -8.80 -11.99 3.73
CA GLY A 49 -7.95 -10.79 3.70
C GLY A 49 -8.54 -9.61 2.90
N GLY A 50 -9.76 -9.78 2.37
CA GLY A 50 -10.53 -8.76 1.66
C GLY A 50 -9.93 -8.32 0.31
N LEU A 51 -10.46 -8.84 -0.80
CA LEU A 51 -10.20 -8.36 -2.18
C LEU A 51 -10.56 -6.89 -2.38
N PHE A 52 -11.38 -6.34 -1.49
CA PHE A 52 -11.81 -4.95 -1.51
C PHE A 52 -10.69 -3.98 -1.11
N PHE A 53 -9.77 -4.40 -0.24
CA PHE A 53 -8.75 -3.51 0.30
C PHE A 53 -7.72 -3.04 -0.75
N PRO A 54 -7.05 -3.90 -1.54
CA PRO A 54 -6.03 -3.47 -2.50
C PRO A 54 -6.50 -2.41 -3.51
N PRO A 55 -7.64 -2.54 -4.20
CA PRO A 55 -8.08 -1.53 -5.16
C PRO A 55 -8.41 -0.20 -4.49
N VAL A 56 -9.04 -0.22 -3.31
CA VAL A 56 -9.37 0.99 -2.54
C VAL A 56 -8.10 1.69 -2.06
N ALA A 57 -7.14 0.95 -1.51
CA ALA A 57 -5.87 1.49 -1.06
C ALA A 57 -5.06 2.11 -2.21
N VAL A 58 -4.99 1.46 -3.37
CA VAL A 58 -4.32 2.03 -4.56
C VAL A 58 -4.98 3.32 -5.00
N LEU A 59 -6.32 3.35 -5.07
CA LEU A 59 -7.07 4.53 -5.49
C LEU A 59 -6.87 5.71 -4.53
N VAL A 60 -7.03 5.48 -3.23
CA VAL A 60 -6.92 6.54 -2.21
C VAL A 60 -5.49 7.04 -2.11
N LEU A 61 -4.48 6.16 -2.08
CA LEU A 61 -3.07 6.58 -2.04
C LEU A 61 -2.68 7.36 -3.30
N THR A 62 -3.21 6.98 -4.48
CA THR A 62 -3.02 7.76 -5.70
C THR A 62 -3.56 9.19 -5.56
N VAL A 63 -4.75 9.35 -4.99
CA VAL A 63 -5.36 10.67 -4.73
C VAL A 63 -4.55 11.45 -3.70
N VAL A 64 -4.13 10.83 -2.60
CA VAL A 64 -3.30 11.46 -1.57
C VAL A 64 -2.00 12.01 -2.17
N ARG A 65 -1.31 11.25 -3.03
CA ARG A 65 -0.07 11.68 -3.70
C ARG A 65 -0.28 12.73 -4.80
N LYS A 66 -1.54 12.96 -5.21
CA LYS A 66 -1.91 14.04 -6.13
C LYS A 66 -2.20 15.35 -5.41
N VAL A 67 -2.78 15.26 -4.22
CA VAL A 67 -3.20 16.43 -3.44
C VAL A 67 -2.05 16.95 -2.58
N LEU A 68 -1.23 16.07 -2.01
CA LEU A 68 -0.14 16.47 -1.13
C LEU A 68 1.09 16.96 -1.89
N PRO A 69 1.78 17.99 -1.38
CA PRO A 69 3.07 18.43 -1.93
C PRO A 69 4.15 17.36 -1.71
N ALA A 70 5.28 17.49 -2.42
CA ALA A 70 6.45 16.66 -2.18
C ALA A 70 7.02 16.94 -0.77
N LEU A 71 6.75 16.02 0.17
CA LEU A 71 7.26 16.04 1.53
C LEU A 71 8.53 15.20 1.64
N SER A 72 9.30 15.34 2.72
CA SER A 72 10.48 14.49 2.95
C SER A 72 10.13 13.00 2.95
N ARG A 73 11.10 12.16 2.57
CA ARG A 73 10.95 10.69 2.45
C ARG A 73 10.19 10.04 3.61
N TRP A 74 10.61 10.33 4.83
CA TRP A 74 10.01 9.76 6.03
C TRP A 74 8.63 10.36 6.35
N ARG A 75 8.41 11.66 6.11
CA ARG A 75 7.07 12.26 6.29
C ARG A 75 6.05 11.66 5.32
N THR A 76 6.45 11.46 4.07
CA THR A 76 5.62 10.79 3.05
C THR A 76 5.28 9.37 3.49
N ALA A 77 6.28 8.58 3.91
CA ALA A 77 6.07 7.21 4.35
C ALA A 77 5.17 7.10 5.59
N THR A 78 5.32 7.99 6.58
CA THR A 78 4.46 8.04 7.76
C THR A 78 3.01 8.37 7.39
N ILE A 79 2.78 9.33 6.50
CA ILE A 79 1.41 9.66 6.06
C ILE A 79 0.79 8.50 5.30
N ASP A 80 1.51 7.92 4.34
CA ASP A 80 0.99 6.82 3.53
C ASP A 80 0.70 5.57 4.35
N ILE A 81 1.54 5.24 5.35
CA ILE A 81 1.27 4.09 6.21
C ILE A 81 0.07 4.33 7.12
N SER A 82 -0.13 5.56 7.62
CA SER A 82 -1.30 5.91 8.41
C SER A 82 -2.58 5.83 7.58
N VAL A 83 -2.56 6.34 6.33
CA VAL A 83 -3.68 6.21 5.39
C VAL A 83 -3.96 4.74 5.09
N TYR A 84 -2.92 3.95 4.79
CA TYR A 84 -3.02 2.52 4.53
C TYR A 84 -3.66 1.78 5.71
N ALA A 85 -3.26 2.07 6.95
CA ALA A 85 -3.82 1.46 8.16
C ALA A 85 -5.31 1.77 8.36
N VAL A 86 -5.70 3.04 8.17
CA VAL A 86 -7.12 3.44 8.24
C VAL A 86 -7.94 2.72 7.16
N LEU A 87 -7.44 2.68 5.92
CA LEU A 87 -8.15 2.01 4.83
C LEU A 87 -8.25 0.50 5.05
N TYR A 88 -7.23 -0.11 5.66
CA TYR A 88 -7.23 -1.53 6.01
C TYR A 88 -8.35 -1.82 7.00
N LEU A 89 -8.40 -1.06 8.10
CA LEU A 89 -9.45 -1.21 9.11
C LEU A 89 -10.85 -0.96 8.55
N LEU A 90 -11.04 0.13 7.79
CA LEU A 90 -12.33 0.43 7.15
C LEU A 90 -12.76 -0.65 6.15
N SER A 91 -11.81 -1.24 5.40
CA SER A 91 -12.11 -2.31 4.45
C SER A 91 -12.52 -3.60 5.15
N LEU A 92 -11.91 -3.92 6.30
CA LEU A 92 -12.31 -5.06 7.11
C LEU A 92 -13.71 -4.89 7.68
N VAL A 93 -14.00 -3.75 8.32
CA VAL A 93 -15.33 -3.46 8.85
C VAL A 93 -16.38 -3.49 7.75
N ALA A 94 -16.10 -2.85 6.60
CA ALA A 94 -17.03 -2.86 5.47
C ALA A 94 -17.28 -4.27 4.94
N THR A 95 -16.24 -5.11 4.84
CA THR A 95 -16.38 -6.50 4.37
C THR A 95 -17.25 -7.32 5.33
N ALA A 96 -17.00 -7.22 6.64
CA ALA A 96 -17.76 -7.90 7.68
C ALA A 96 -19.24 -7.47 7.71
N VAL A 97 -19.50 -6.16 7.68
CA VAL A 97 -20.87 -5.62 7.65
C VAL A 97 -21.61 -6.03 6.36
N LEU A 98 -20.93 -6.02 5.21
CA LEU A 98 -21.51 -6.48 3.94
C LEU A 98 -21.79 -7.99 3.94
N ALA A 99 -21.03 -8.76 4.72
CA ALA A 99 -21.29 -10.19 4.95
C ALA A 99 -22.44 -10.45 5.95
N GLY A 100 -23.02 -9.40 6.54
CA GLY A 100 -24.15 -9.49 7.46
C GLY A 100 -23.77 -9.54 8.94
N GLU A 101 -22.50 -9.32 9.29
CA GLU A 101 -22.07 -9.20 10.69
C GLU A 101 -22.60 -7.91 11.34
N GLY A 102 -22.85 -7.97 12.65
CA GLY A 102 -23.20 -6.78 13.43
C GLY A 102 -22.04 -5.77 13.45
N LEU A 103 -22.35 -4.47 13.43
CA LEU A 103 -21.32 -3.42 13.37
C LEU A 103 -20.32 -3.49 14.54
N ALA A 104 -20.79 -3.81 15.76
CA ALA A 104 -19.92 -3.92 16.92
C ALA A 104 -18.91 -5.06 16.75
N ASP A 105 -19.39 -6.26 16.41
CA ASP A 105 -18.54 -7.44 16.19
C ASP A 105 -17.56 -7.21 15.03
N ALA A 106 -18.02 -6.60 13.93
CA ALA A 106 -17.19 -6.26 12.78
C ALA A 106 -16.02 -5.32 13.15
N VAL A 107 -16.27 -4.35 14.03
CA VAL A 107 -15.24 -3.42 14.52
C VAL A 107 -14.23 -4.15 15.41
N ASP A 108 -14.70 -4.97 16.35
CA ASP A 108 -13.82 -5.73 17.26
C ASP A 108 -12.90 -6.68 16.47
N TRP A 109 -13.45 -7.44 15.51
CA TRP A 109 -12.68 -8.31 14.63
C TRP A 109 -11.70 -7.53 13.73
N ALA A 110 -12.10 -6.37 13.22
CA ALA A 110 -11.21 -5.54 12.40
C ALA A 110 -9.99 -5.05 13.19
N PHE A 111 -10.16 -4.69 14.47
CA PHE A 111 -9.04 -4.32 15.34
C PHE A 111 -8.12 -5.51 15.63
N LEU A 112 -8.68 -6.69 15.90
CA LEU A 112 -7.89 -7.92 16.09
C LEU A 112 -7.05 -8.27 14.85
N LEU A 113 -7.64 -8.18 13.66
CA LEU A 113 -6.94 -8.40 12.40
C LEU A 113 -5.90 -7.32 12.11
N MET A 114 -6.13 -6.07 12.51
CA MET A 114 -5.11 -5.01 12.42
C MET A 114 -3.90 -5.31 13.32
N ILE A 115 -4.11 -5.84 14.52
CA ILE A 115 -3.02 -6.30 15.39
C ILE A 115 -2.26 -7.46 14.73
N ALA A 116 -2.96 -8.44 14.17
CA ALA A 116 -2.33 -9.53 13.43
C ALA A 116 -1.49 -9.01 12.24
N ALA A 117 -1.98 -8.03 11.50
CA ALA A 117 -1.25 -7.39 10.40
C ALA A 117 0.02 -6.63 10.87
N LEU A 118 0.00 -6.04 12.07
CA LEU A 118 1.20 -5.47 12.70
C LEU A 118 2.25 -6.54 13.02
N LEU A 119 1.81 -7.66 13.59
CA LEU A 119 2.69 -8.79 13.95
C LEU A 119 3.29 -9.48 12.72
N ASN A 120 2.51 -9.57 11.64
CA ASN A 120 2.94 -10.18 10.38
C ASN A 120 3.80 -9.26 9.51
N LEU A 121 4.24 -8.11 10.03
CA LEU A 121 5.11 -7.14 9.35
C LEU A 121 4.51 -6.52 8.09
N GLN A 122 3.20 -6.64 7.84
CA GLN A 122 2.53 -6.02 6.69
C GLN A 122 2.75 -4.51 6.67
N PHE A 123 2.54 -3.85 7.82
CA PHE A 123 2.72 -2.41 7.93
C PHE A 123 4.19 -1.98 7.85
N VAL A 124 5.12 -2.83 8.34
CA VAL A 124 6.56 -2.58 8.25
C VAL A 124 7.03 -2.67 6.80
N MET A 125 6.56 -3.68 6.06
CA MET A 125 6.76 -3.82 4.62
C MET A 125 6.22 -2.62 3.86
N ALA A 126 4.98 -2.19 4.13
CA ALA A 126 4.39 -1.02 3.49
C ALA A 126 5.18 0.27 3.80
N LEU A 127 5.60 0.50 5.05
CA LEU A 127 6.45 1.64 5.44
C LEU A 127 7.78 1.62 4.67
N GLY A 128 8.44 0.47 4.63
CA GLY A 128 9.69 0.28 3.90
C GLY A 128 9.56 0.53 2.40
N LEU A 129 8.49 0.03 1.79
CA LEU A 129 8.17 0.25 0.37
C LEU A 129 7.85 1.73 0.09
N CYS A 130 7.11 2.40 0.97
CA CYS A 130 6.84 3.83 0.87
C CYS A 130 8.14 4.65 0.90
N ALA A 131 9.04 4.32 1.82
CA ALA A 131 10.33 4.97 1.92
C ALA A 131 11.22 4.65 0.71
N TRP A 132 11.25 3.40 0.24
CA TRP A 132 12.10 2.98 -0.89
C TRP A 132 11.64 3.54 -2.24
N ARG A 133 10.32 3.61 -2.48
CA ARG A 133 9.76 4.11 -3.74
C ARG A 133 9.57 5.62 -3.80
N TYR A 134 10.02 6.34 -2.77
CA TYR A 134 9.90 7.80 -2.67
C TYR A 134 10.42 8.55 -3.91
N ASP A 135 11.51 8.07 -4.52
CA ASP A 135 12.13 8.74 -5.69
C ASP A 135 11.19 8.84 -6.91
N ARG A 136 10.15 7.99 -6.98
CA ARG A 136 9.12 8.06 -8.03
C ARG A 136 8.16 9.25 -7.87
N LEU A 137 8.06 9.79 -6.66
CA LEU A 137 7.22 10.93 -6.31
C LEU A 137 7.94 12.26 -6.53
N ILE A 138 9.27 12.24 -6.72
CA ILE A 138 10.04 13.44 -7.02
C ILE A 138 9.72 13.86 -8.47
N PRO A 139 9.22 15.09 -8.69
CA PRO A 139 9.05 15.62 -10.03
C PRO A 139 10.42 15.68 -10.71
N THR A 140 10.65 14.84 -11.72
CA THR A 140 11.82 14.99 -12.60
C THR A 140 11.56 16.23 -13.45
N ALA A 141 12.33 17.29 -13.26
CA ALA A 141 12.34 18.42 -14.18
C ALA A 141 12.59 17.91 -15.61
N PRO A 142 12.05 18.57 -16.65
CA PRO A 142 12.43 18.26 -18.02
C PRO A 142 13.95 18.37 -18.14
N SER A 143 14.61 17.30 -18.53
CA SER A 143 16.03 17.29 -18.88
C SER A 143 16.22 18.13 -20.15
N GLY A 144 16.34 19.44 -19.98
CA GLY A 144 16.38 20.38 -21.10
C GLY A 144 16.81 21.78 -20.68
N SER A 145 18.09 21.95 -20.34
CA SER A 145 18.95 23.09 -20.76
C SER A 145 20.29 23.12 -19.98
N LEU A 146 21.08 22.04 -20.05
CA LEU A 146 22.52 22.13 -19.75
C LEU A 146 23.35 21.63 -20.94
N GLY A 147 22.86 21.88 -22.16
CA GLY A 147 23.61 21.74 -23.40
C GLY A 147 23.60 23.09 -24.11
N GLY A 148 24.68 23.85 -24.01
CA GLY A 148 24.77 25.15 -24.68
C GLY A 148 25.80 26.09 -24.06
N GLY A 149 27.06 25.67 -24.01
CA GLY A 149 28.15 26.50 -23.50
C GLY A 149 29.52 26.07 -23.98
N ARG A 150 29.63 25.60 -25.24
CA ARG A 150 30.91 25.48 -25.94
C ARG A 150 31.04 26.73 -26.82
N ALA A 151 31.53 27.82 -26.24
CA ALA A 151 31.94 28.98 -27.02
C ALA A 151 33.47 28.91 -27.21
N HIS A 152 33.85 28.64 -28.44
CA HIS A 152 35.17 28.92 -29.00
C HIS A 152 35.52 30.41 -28.82
N THR A 153 36.70 30.69 -28.27
CA THR A 153 37.59 31.81 -28.63
C THR A 153 39.00 31.32 -28.32
N ALA A 154 39.75 30.88 -29.34
CA ALA A 154 40.71 31.69 -30.08
C ALA A 154 41.98 31.93 -29.27
#